data_AF-A0A662IP31-F1
#
_entry.id   AF-A0A662IP31-F1
#
_cell.length_a   1.000
_cell.length_b   1.000
_cell.length_c   1.000
_cell.angle_alpha   90.00
_cell.angle_beta   90.00
_cell.angle_gamma   90.00
#
_symmetry.space_group_name_H-M   'P 1'
#
loop_
_entity.id
_entity.type
_entity.pdbx_description
1 polymer ?
#
loop_
_entity_poly.entity_id
_entity_poly.type
_entity_poly.pdbx_seq_one_letter_code
_entity_poly.pdbx_strand_id
1 'polypeptide(L)'
;MRHVFKIDCDLKVPESWLKLWIKTRKAILRSLGLKPLEINVRNSERGFHVWIHTESEHRLTPTECNFVQWLLGDDQGRVIINQRRIARGMSWKEFNKLFSEVIWRTKHKCNCKIHQKILRQRKEGVVEFYKLIEKEEGGGNSLPHLYRAKRGSRKSKGKA
;
A
#
# COMPACT_ATOMS: atom_id res chain seq x y z
N MET A 1 -5.37 -14.15 -19.68
CA MET A 1 -6.25 -14.39 -18.50
C MET A 1 -6.40 -13.11 -17.70
N ARG A 2 -7.63 -12.74 -17.30
CA ARG A 2 -7.88 -11.48 -16.57
C ARG A 2 -7.91 -11.69 -15.06
N HIS A 3 -7.27 -10.78 -14.33
CA HIS A 3 -7.18 -10.78 -12.87
C HIS A 3 -7.51 -9.39 -12.31
N VAL A 4 -8.14 -9.35 -11.14
CA VAL A 4 -8.44 -8.11 -10.41
C VAL A 4 -7.85 -8.19 -9.01
N PHE A 5 -6.91 -7.29 -8.72
CA PHE A 5 -6.33 -7.12 -7.39
C PHE A 5 -7.06 -6.00 -6.65
N LYS A 6 -7.47 -6.26 -5.42
CA LYS A 6 -8.18 -5.32 -4.56
C LYS A 6 -7.27 -4.92 -3.42
N ILE A 7 -6.91 -3.66 -3.34
CA ILE A 7 -5.99 -3.12 -2.34
C ILE A 7 -6.79 -2.25 -1.38
N ASP A 8 -6.57 -2.49 -0.09
CA ASP A 8 -7.11 -1.65 0.98
C ASP A 8 -5.96 -0.81 1.57
N CYS A 9 -6.05 0.51 1.42
CA CYS A 9 -5.09 1.44 1.99
C CYS A 9 -5.78 2.33 3.02
N ASP A 10 -5.50 2.04 4.29
CA ASP A 10 -6.11 2.68 5.46
C ASP A 10 -5.41 4.02 5.82
N LEU A 11 -4.96 4.76 4.80
CA LEU A 11 -4.20 6.01 4.90
C LEU A 11 -4.58 6.98 3.79
N LYS A 12 -5.02 8.19 4.15
CA LYS A 12 -5.11 9.31 3.20
C LYS A 12 -3.73 9.87 2.92
N VAL A 13 -3.43 10.14 1.66
CA VAL A 13 -2.14 10.66 1.16
C VAL A 13 -2.36 11.81 0.16
N PRO A 14 -1.36 12.67 -0.10
CA PRO A 14 -1.45 13.69 -1.13
C PRO A 14 -1.65 13.05 -2.51
N GLU A 15 -2.31 13.77 -3.41
CA GLU A 15 -2.57 13.28 -4.76
C GLU A 15 -1.26 12.97 -5.51
N SER A 16 -0.20 13.75 -5.29
CA SER A 16 1.13 13.54 -5.86
C SER A 16 1.72 12.17 -5.45
N TRP A 17 1.55 11.78 -4.19
CA TRP A 17 1.99 10.48 -3.69
C TRP A 17 1.16 9.34 -4.27
N LEU A 18 -0.16 9.52 -4.38
CA LEU A 18 -1.03 8.53 -5.00
C LEU A 18 -0.67 8.30 -6.48
N LYS A 19 -0.38 9.36 -7.25
CA LYS A 19 0.09 9.25 -8.64
C LYS A 19 1.38 8.43 -8.74
N LEU A 20 2.35 8.69 -7.88
CA LEU A 20 3.60 7.94 -7.84
C LEU A 20 3.38 6.49 -7.39
N TRP A 21 2.53 6.27 -6.40
CA TRP A 21 2.11 4.95 -5.94
C TRP A 21 1.53 4.14 -7.10
N ILE A 22 0.57 4.69 -7.88
CA ILE A 22 0.01 4.03 -9.06
C ILE A 22 1.10 3.68 -10.08
N LYS A 23 2.03 4.60 -10.36
CA LYS A 23 3.15 4.38 -11.29
C LYS A 23 4.03 3.21 -10.85
N THR A 24 4.36 3.12 -9.56
CA THR A 24 5.17 2.01 -9.02
C THR A 24 4.44 0.67 -9.08
N ARG A 25 3.12 0.63 -8.86
CA ARG A 25 2.33 -0.62 -8.94
C ARG A 25 2.31 -1.16 -10.36
N LYS A 26 2.13 -0.28 -11.35
CA LYS A 26 2.26 -0.66 -12.77
C LYS A 26 3.65 -1.22 -13.11
N ALA A 27 4.71 -0.69 -12.50
CA ALA A 27 6.07 -1.21 -12.71
C ALA A 27 6.27 -2.61 -12.12
N ILE A 28 5.81 -2.83 -10.88
CA ILE A 28 5.82 -4.15 -10.22
C ILE A 28 5.07 -5.19 -11.07
N LEU A 29 3.85 -4.85 -11.53
CA LEU A 29 3.07 -5.75 -12.38
C LEU A 29 3.82 -6.15 -13.64
N ARG A 30 4.39 -5.17 -14.36
CA ARG A 30 5.19 -5.46 -15.57
C ARG A 30 6.40 -6.35 -15.27
N SER A 31 7.09 -6.14 -14.16
CA SER A 31 8.22 -7.00 -13.76
C SER A 31 7.80 -8.44 -13.44
N LEU A 32 6.53 -8.67 -13.10
CA LEU A 32 5.96 -9.99 -12.83
C LEU A 32 5.32 -10.62 -14.08
N GLY A 33 5.52 -10.04 -15.28
CA GLY A 33 4.88 -10.51 -16.51
C GLY A 33 3.37 -10.23 -16.58
N LEU A 34 2.86 -9.34 -15.72
CA LEU A 34 1.45 -8.94 -15.70
C LEU A 34 1.26 -7.62 -16.46
N LYS A 35 0.34 -7.61 -17.41
CA LYS A 35 -0.05 -6.40 -18.16
C LYS A 35 -1.09 -5.62 -17.36
N PRO A 36 -0.77 -4.42 -16.83
CA PRO A 36 -1.78 -3.57 -16.21
C PRO A 36 -2.74 -3.02 -17.26
N LEU A 37 -4.04 -3.08 -16.98
CA LEU A 37 -5.11 -2.58 -17.86
C LEU A 37 -5.68 -1.26 -17.31
N GLU A 38 -6.43 -1.36 -16.21
CA GLU A 38 -7.18 -0.26 -15.60
C GLU A 38 -6.89 -0.24 -14.10
N ILE A 39 -6.80 0.96 -13.51
CA ILE A 39 -6.62 1.14 -12.07
C ILE A 39 -7.68 2.13 -11.58
N ASN A 40 -8.63 1.61 -10.82
CA ASN A 40 -9.74 2.38 -10.24
C ASN A 40 -9.44 2.66 -8.77
N VAL A 41 -9.46 3.93 -8.39
CA VAL A 41 -9.25 4.38 -7.00
C VAL A 41 -10.55 4.97 -6.48
N ARG A 42 -10.98 4.52 -5.30
CA ARG A 42 -12.14 5.08 -4.58
C ARG A 42 -11.70 5.52 -3.20
N ASN A 43 -11.87 6.81 -2.91
CA ASN A 43 -11.62 7.34 -1.57
C ASN A 43 -12.61 6.73 -0.57
N SER A 44 -12.12 6.43 0.62
CA SER A 44 -12.90 6.05 1.79
C SER A 44 -12.77 7.11 2.88
N GLU A 45 -13.52 6.97 3.98
CA GLU A 45 -13.41 7.89 5.11
C GLU A 45 -11.99 7.94 5.69
N ARG A 46 -11.30 6.80 5.70
CA ARG A 46 -10.00 6.60 6.37
C ARG A 46 -8.81 6.55 5.41
N GLY A 47 -9.04 6.29 4.13
CA GLY A 47 -8.00 6.17 3.11
C GLY A 47 -8.59 5.97 1.73
N PHE A 48 -8.22 4.90 1.04
CA PHE A 48 -8.72 4.59 -0.31
C PHE A 48 -8.66 3.09 -0.62
N HIS A 49 -9.60 2.65 -1.45
CA HIS A 49 -9.60 1.30 -2.04
C HIS A 49 -9.16 1.38 -3.51
N VAL A 50 -8.39 0.39 -3.95
CA VAL A 50 -7.93 0.32 -5.34
C VAL A 50 -8.29 -1.01 -5.97
N TRP A 51 -8.81 -0.96 -7.19
CA TRP A 51 -9.01 -2.13 -8.05
C TRP A 51 -8.04 -2.03 -9.23
N ILE A 52 -7.11 -2.97 -9.30
CA ILE A 52 -6.12 -3.04 -10.37
C ILE A 52 -6.49 -4.22 -11.27
N HIS A 53 -6.96 -3.90 -12.47
CA HIS A 53 -7.28 -4.85 -13.52
C HIS A 53 -6.01 -5.18 -14.30
N THR A 54 -5.75 -6.47 -14.47
CA THR A 54 -4.52 -6.97 -15.09
C THR A 54 -4.81 -8.17 -15.99
N GLU A 55 -3.87 -8.43 -16.89
CA GLU A 55 -3.85 -9.59 -17.75
C GLU A 55 -2.52 -10.33 -17.67
N SER A 56 -2.57 -11.65 -17.79
CA SER A 56 -1.43 -12.56 -17.79
C SER A 56 -1.61 -13.65 -18.84
N GLU A 57 -0.53 -14.26 -19.30
CA GLU A 57 -0.59 -15.42 -20.22
C GLU A 57 -1.25 -16.62 -19.55
N HIS A 58 -0.88 -16.90 -18.30
CA HIS A 58 -1.39 -18.03 -17.52
C HIS A 58 -2.31 -17.59 -16.38
N ARG A 59 -3.16 -18.51 -15.92
CA ARG A 59 -4.01 -18.28 -14.76
C ARG A 59 -3.17 -18.36 -13.49
N LEU A 60 -3.09 -17.26 -12.76
CA LEU A 60 -2.47 -17.24 -11.43
C LEU A 60 -3.22 -18.13 -10.44
N THR A 61 -2.47 -18.87 -9.63
CA THR A 61 -2.95 -19.60 -8.46
C THR A 61 -3.43 -18.64 -7.36
N PRO A 62 -4.24 -19.08 -6.39
CA PRO A 62 -4.62 -18.26 -5.24
C PRO A 62 -3.41 -17.73 -4.44
N THR A 63 -2.35 -18.52 -4.32
CA THR A 63 -1.11 -18.13 -3.63
C THR A 63 -0.40 -17.01 -4.36
N GLU A 64 -0.21 -17.14 -5.67
CA GLU A 64 0.38 -16.07 -6.49
C GLU A 64 -0.48 -14.82 -6.46
N CYS A 65 -1.80 -14.96 -6.54
CA CYS A 65 -2.70 -13.81 -6.44
C CYS A 65 -2.53 -13.06 -5.11
N ASN A 66 -2.40 -13.77 -3.99
CA ASN A 66 -2.21 -13.18 -2.68
C ASN A 66 -0.83 -12.50 -2.55
N PHE A 67 0.21 -13.14 -3.09
CA PHE A 67 1.55 -12.58 -3.14
C PHE A 67 1.61 -11.28 -3.96
N VAL A 68 1.00 -11.28 -5.15
CA VAL A 68 0.89 -10.07 -5.98
C VAL A 68 0.12 -8.99 -5.25
N GLN A 69 -1.02 -9.33 -4.62
CA GLN A 69 -1.82 -8.38 -3.86
C GLN A 69 -1.02 -7.75 -2.70
N TRP A 70 -0.22 -8.54 -1.98
CA TRP A 70 0.71 -8.05 -0.96
C TRP A 70 1.77 -7.10 -1.53
N LEU A 71 2.43 -7.46 -2.64
CA LEU A 71 3.43 -6.59 -3.30
C LEU A 71 2.85 -5.25 -3.75
N LEU A 72 1.58 -5.24 -4.16
CA LEU A 72 0.88 -4.02 -4.55
C LEU A 72 0.54 -3.13 -3.34
N GLY A 73 0.77 -3.59 -2.11
CA GLY A 73 0.64 -2.83 -0.87
C GLY A 73 -0.70 -3.00 -0.18
N ASP A 74 -1.29 -4.19 -0.24
CA ASP A 74 -2.50 -4.52 0.52
C ASP A 74 -2.24 -4.62 2.03
N ASP A 75 -3.31 -4.50 2.82
CA ASP A 75 -3.26 -4.67 4.26
C ASP A 75 -2.70 -6.04 4.66
N GLN A 76 -1.75 -6.05 5.60
CA GLN A 76 -1.09 -7.27 6.05
C GLN A 76 -2.06 -8.25 6.71
N GLY A 77 -3.07 -7.73 7.44
CA GLY A 77 -4.12 -8.54 8.03
C GLY A 77 -4.94 -9.27 6.97
N ARG A 78 -5.33 -8.56 5.89
CA ARG A 78 -6.00 -9.17 4.72
C ARG A 78 -5.15 -10.27 4.09
N VAL A 79 -3.85 -10.06 3.90
CA VAL A 79 -2.94 -11.05 3.32
C VAL A 79 -2.87 -12.32 4.17
N ILE A 80 -2.76 -12.20 5.50
CA ILE A 80 -2.74 -13.34 6.43
C ILE A 80 -4.08 -14.09 6.42
N ILE A 81 -5.20 -13.37 6.42
CA ILE A 81 -6.53 -13.99 6.33
C ILE A 81 -6.66 -14.76 5.02
N ASN A 82 -6.22 -14.19 3.91
CA ASN A 82 -6.23 -14.85 2.61
C ASN A 82 -5.36 -16.11 2.60
N GLN A 83 -4.15 -16.10 3.18
CA GLN A 83 -3.32 -17.31 3.32
C GLN A 83 -4.07 -18.43 4.04
N ARG A 84 -4.79 -18.10 5.13
CA ARG A 84 -5.59 -19.08 5.89
C ARG A 84 -6.78 -19.62 5.11
N ARG A 85 -7.34 -18.84 4.18
CA ARG A 85 -8.44 -19.28 3.30
C ARG A 85 -7.93 -20.16 2.16
N ILE A 86 -6.77 -19.83 1.60
CA ILE A 86 -6.07 -20.65 0.59
C ILE A 86 -5.74 -22.02 1.18
N ALA A 87 -5.22 -22.06 2.42
CA ALA A 87 -4.93 -23.32 3.12
C ALA A 87 -6.18 -24.21 3.34
N ARG A 88 -7.38 -23.64 3.28
CA ARG A 88 -8.66 -24.35 3.38
C ARG A 88 -9.24 -24.74 2.02
N GLY A 89 -8.53 -24.49 0.91
CA GLY A 89 -8.98 -24.82 -0.44
C GLY A 89 -10.06 -23.88 -1.01
N MET A 90 -10.28 -22.71 -0.40
CA MET A 90 -11.24 -21.74 -0.94
C MET A 90 -10.75 -21.17 -2.28
N SER A 91 -11.67 -20.81 -3.18
CA SER A 91 -11.27 -20.21 -4.46
C SER A 91 -11.02 -18.70 -4.33
N TRP A 92 -10.03 -18.19 -5.06
CA TRP A 92 -9.66 -16.77 -5.03
C TRP A 92 -10.83 -15.81 -5.30
N LYS A 93 -11.73 -16.20 -6.21
CA LYS A 93 -12.90 -15.38 -6.59
C LYS A 93 -13.89 -15.21 -5.44
N GLU A 94 -14.03 -16.21 -4.58
CA GLU A 94 -15.00 -16.21 -3.48
C GLU A 94 -14.56 -15.34 -2.31
N PHE A 95 -13.25 -15.28 -2.04
CA PHE A 95 -12.75 -14.65 -0.82
C PHE A 95 -11.96 -13.35 -1.00
N ASN A 96 -11.54 -12.99 -2.22
CA ASN A 96 -10.91 -11.69 -2.48
C ASN A 96 -11.94 -10.55 -2.37
N LYS A 97 -12.30 -10.21 -1.13
CA LYS A 97 -13.30 -9.21 -0.73
C LYS A 97 -12.62 -8.18 0.16
N LEU A 98 -13.02 -6.91 -0.03
CA LEU A 98 -12.70 -5.84 0.91
C LEU A 98 -13.65 -5.95 2.09
N PHE A 99 -13.16 -5.69 3.30
CA PHE A 99 -14.02 -5.67 4.49
C PHE A 99 -14.74 -4.33 4.55
N SER A 100 -16.06 -4.36 4.66
CA SER A 100 -16.89 -3.15 4.77
C SER A 100 -17.11 -2.72 6.21
N GLU A 101 -17.14 -3.68 7.14
CA GLU A 101 -17.57 -3.45 8.51
C GLU A 101 -16.62 -4.10 9.52
N VAL A 102 -16.43 -3.40 10.64
CA VAL A 102 -15.68 -3.93 11.78
C VAL A 102 -16.66 -4.63 12.71
N ILE A 103 -16.76 -5.96 12.60
CA ILE A 103 -17.66 -6.78 13.40
C ILE A 103 -17.22 -6.92 14.87
N TRP A 104 -15.93 -6.76 15.15
CA TRP A 104 -15.38 -6.89 16.50
C TRP A 104 -14.14 -6.02 16.67
N ARG A 105 -14.02 -5.39 17.84
CA ARG A 105 -12.84 -4.64 18.25
C ARG A 105 -12.35 -5.14 19.60
N THR A 106 -11.07 -5.50 19.69
CA THR A 106 -10.44 -5.71 20.98
C THR A 106 -10.54 -4.42 21.80
N LYS A 107 -11.02 -4.50 23.04
CA LYS A 107 -10.93 -3.37 23.98
C LYS A 107 -9.45 -3.11 24.27
N HIS A 108 -8.89 -2.03 23.73
CA HIS A 108 -7.53 -1.62 24.05
C HIS A 108 -7.45 -1.13 25.50
N LYS A 109 -6.52 -1.69 26.27
CA LYS A 109 -6.33 -1.40 27.70
C LYS A 109 -5.42 -0.19 28.00
N CYS A 110 -4.82 0.43 26.98
CA CYS A 110 -3.82 1.48 27.20
C CYS A 110 -4.44 2.87 27.11
N ASN A 111 -4.48 3.60 28.24
CA ASN A 111 -4.94 4.98 28.31
C ASN A 111 -3.79 6.00 28.32
N CYS A 112 -2.58 5.63 27.88
CA CYS A 112 -1.45 6.55 27.93
C CYS A 112 -1.63 7.75 27.00
N LYS A 113 -1.02 8.90 27.35
CA LYS A 113 -1.12 10.17 26.59
C LYS A 113 -0.70 10.01 25.13
N ILE A 114 0.28 9.17 24.84
CA ILE A 114 0.75 8.89 23.46
C ILE A 114 -0.34 8.19 22.67
N HIS A 115 -0.96 7.15 23.24
CA HIS A 115 -2.04 6.41 22.59
C HIS A 115 -3.24 7.31 22.31
N GLN A 116 -3.64 8.13 23.29
CA GLN A 116 -4.73 9.09 23.10
C GLN A 116 -4.43 10.11 22.00
N LYS A 117 -3.18 10.58 21.90
CA LYS A 117 -2.74 11.49 20.83
C LYS A 117 -2.81 10.83 19.44
N ILE A 118 -2.37 9.57 19.31
CA ILE A 118 -2.47 8.80 18.05
C ILE A 118 -3.93 8.57 17.65
N LEU A 119 -4.79 8.20 18.59
CA LEU A 119 -6.22 8.01 18.34
C LEU A 119 -6.90 9.31 17.91
N ARG A 120 -6.53 10.43 18.53
CA ARG A 120 -7.04 11.76 18.18
C ARG A 120 -6.59 12.17 16.78
N GLN A 121 -5.31 12.00 16.44
CA GLN A 121 -4.78 12.25 15.09
C GLN A 121 -5.45 11.39 14.01
N ARG A 122 -5.78 10.13 14.33
CA ARG A 122 -6.57 9.25 13.44
C ARG A 122 -8.00 9.76 13.19
N LYS A 123 -8.61 10.45 14.16
CA LYS A 123 -9.98 10.98 14.08
C LYS A 123 -10.07 12.39 13.48
N GLU A 124 -9.15 13.27 13.83
CA GLU A 124 -9.13 14.68 13.37
C GLU A 124 -8.60 14.84 11.93
N GLY A 125 -8.02 13.78 11.36
CA GLY A 125 -7.39 13.81 10.05
C GLY A 125 -6.02 14.50 10.13
N VAL A 126 -4.93 13.91 9.65
CA VAL A 126 -4.55 13.99 8.23
C VAL A 126 -4.32 15.46 7.78
N VAL A 127 -5.26 16.38 8.04
CA VAL A 127 -5.28 17.77 7.56
C VAL A 127 -4.08 18.61 8.03
N GLU A 128 -3.69 18.55 9.31
CA GLU A 128 -2.57 19.39 9.80
C GLU A 128 -1.19 18.86 9.37
N PHE A 129 -1.01 17.53 9.23
CA PHE A 129 0.24 16.96 8.74
C PHE A 129 0.47 17.26 7.25
N TYR A 130 -0.61 17.29 6.45
CA TYR A 130 -0.51 17.62 5.02
C TYR A 130 -0.30 19.11 4.75
N LYS A 131 -0.86 20.02 5.57
CA LYS A 131 -0.50 21.45 5.52
C LYS A 131 0.99 21.71 5.78
N LEU A 132 1.65 20.86 6.57
CA LEU A 132 3.10 20.92 6.80
C LEU A 132 3.87 20.47 5.55
N ILE A 133 3.46 19.37 4.91
CA ILE A 133 4.10 18.87 3.67
C ILE A 133 3.87 19.85 2.50
N GLU A 134 2.67 20.39 2.32
CA GLU A 134 2.36 21.35 1.26
C GLU A 134 3.11 22.70 1.45
N LYS A 135 3.36 23.11 2.70
CA LYS A 135 4.24 24.24 3.00
C LYS A 135 5.70 23.99 2.60
N GLU A 136 6.17 22.74 2.68
CA GLU A 136 7.52 22.34 2.25
C GLU A 136 7.60 22.20 0.71
N GLU A 137 6.54 21.74 0.04
CA GLU A 137 6.49 21.58 -1.43
C GLU A 137 6.26 22.90 -2.20
N GLY A 138 5.92 24.00 -1.50
CA GLY A 138 5.86 25.37 -2.06
C GLY A 138 7.21 25.94 -2.51
N GLY A 139 8.32 25.22 -2.26
CA GLY A 139 9.65 25.52 -2.77
C GLY A 139 10.11 24.47 -3.77
N GLY A 140 9.66 24.57 -5.02
CA GLY A 140 10.34 24.02 -6.20
C GLY A 140 10.81 22.56 -6.19
N ASN A 141 10.06 21.71 -6.89
CA ASN A 141 10.52 20.50 -7.59
C ASN A 141 11.27 19.39 -6.80
N SER A 142 10.65 18.21 -6.82
CA SER A 142 11.22 16.87 -6.54
C SER A 142 11.47 16.50 -5.07
N LEU A 143 10.95 15.34 -4.66
CA LEU A 143 11.31 14.56 -3.45
C LEU A 143 12.80 14.77 -3.06
N PRO A 144 13.13 15.65 -2.09
CA PRO A 144 14.47 16.24 -2.01
C PRO A 144 15.62 15.37 -1.48
N HIS A 145 15.45 14.06 -1.25
CA HIS A 145 16.44 13.33 -0.44
C HIS A 145 16.57 11.82 -0.68
N LEU A 146 15.56 11.14 -1.23
CA LEU A 146 15.51 9.67 -1.17
C LEU A 146 16.25 8.92 -2.31
N TYR A 147 16.98 9.60 -3.19
CA TYR A 147 17.69 8.95 -4.32
C TYR A 147 19.16 9.39 -4.51
N ARG A 148 19.83 9.93 -3.49
CA ARG A 148 21.30 9.96 -3.50
C ARG A 148 21.84 8.62 -3.00
N ALA A 149 21.80 7.60 -3.87
CA ALA A 149 22.68 6.46 -3.73
C ALA A 149 24.11 7.04 -3.63
N LYS A 150 24.75 6.92 -2.46
CA LYS A 150 26.16 7.27 -2.28
C LYS A 150 26.94 6.43 -3.28
N ARG A 151 27.32 7.02 -4.43
CA ARG A 151 28.36 6.46 -5.29
C ARG A 151 29.59 6.29 -4.42
N GLY A 152 30.07 5.06 -4.32
CA GLY A 152 31.19 4.72 -3.47
C GLY A 152 32.43 5.53 -3.84
N SER A 153 33.17 5.97 -2.82
CA SER A 153 34.62 6.01 -2.90
C SER A 153 35.15 5.42 -1.60
N ARG A 154 35.55 4.15 -1.62
CA ARG A 154 36.49 3.61 -0.66
C ARG A 154 37.80 4.38 -0.88
N LYS A 155 38.13 5.34 -0.04
CA LYS A 155 39.53 5.75 0.12
C LYS A 155 40.16 4.78 1.11
N SER A 156 40.94 3.85 0.56
CA SER A 156 41.93 3.09 1.31
C SER A 156 42.90 4.07 1.98
N LYS A 157 42.91 4.09 3.31
CA LYS A 157 44.07 4.62 4.05
C LYS A 157 45.07 3.47 4.18
N GLY A 158 45.97 3.39 3.20
CA GLY A 158 47.20 2.63 3.33
C GLY A 158 48.13 3.35 4.31
N LYS A 159 48.66 2.59 5.25
CA LYS A 159 49.79 2.97 6.11
C LYS A 159 51.05 3.12 5.25
N ALA A 160 51.83 4.16 5.53
CA ALA A 160 53.28 4.18 5.44
C ALA A 160 53.76 5.15 6.53
#